data_AF-A0AAV6MXH1-F1
#
_entry.id   AF-A0AAV6MXH1-F1
#
_cell.length_a   1.000
_cell.length_b   1.000
_cell.length_c   1.000
_cell.angle_alpha   90.00
_cell.angle_beta   90.00
_cell.angle_gamma   90.00
#
_symmetry.space_group_name_H-M   'P 1'
#
loop_
_entity.id
_entity.type
_entity.pdbx_description
1 polymer ?
#
loop_
_entity_poly.entity_id
_entity_poly.type
_entity_poly.pdbx_seq_one_letter_code
_entity_poly.pdbx_strand_id
1 'polypeptide(L)'
;MDSISKKSFHTRSNSLPLRPHPVVDDVDEHLCRLKASAATSSSSSLSQKLGKVQDLHDSIDNLLLLPLTHQALVDNDSVDDLLEGSLELVDLCSMAKDVLSQMKECTHELQFVLRRRRGDDITNDVQKYLNSRKIMKKTIHKALKGMEKSSSKTSDESSDIVTLLKQAEAITYSTIESLLSFMAGPKSASKASRWSMVSKLMQPKRVACKEEGSNTNL
;
A
#
# COMPACT_ATOMS: atom_id res chain seq x y z
N MET A 1 -76.00 7.93 -33.43
CA MET A 1 -74.77 7.17 -33.72
C MET A 1 -73.66 7.88 -32.99
N ASP A 2 -73.41 7.50 -31.74
CA ASP A 2 -72.37 8.15 -30.92
C ASP A 2 -71.31 7.11 -30.58
N SER A 3 -70.21 7.17 -31.32
CA SER A 3 -69.05 6.29 -31.13
C SER A 3 -68.18 6.84 -29.99
N ILE A 4 -68.22 6.17 -28.83
CA ILE A 4 -67.36 6.48 -27.70
C ILE A 4 -65.95 5.95 -27.98
N SER A 5 -65.01 6.86 -28.22
CA SER A 5 -63.59 6.57 -28.41
C SER A 5 -62.94 6.15 -27.09
N LYS A 6 -62.53 4.87 -27.01
CA LYS A 6 -61.72 4.33 -25.90
C LYS A 6 -60.29 4.87 -25.99
N LYS A 7 -59.91 5.76 -25.08
CA LYS A 7 -58.50 6.13 -24.86
C LYS A 7 -57.80 4.97 -24.15
N SER A 8 -56.80 4.37 -24.79
CA SER A 8 -55.91 3.42 -24.13
C SER A 8 -54.92 4.21 -23.26
N PHE A 9 -54.86 3.85 -21.97
CA PHE A 9 -53.81 4.35 -21.09
C PHE A 9 -52.57 3.49 -21.34
N HIS A 10 -51.51 4.11 -21.87
CA HIS A 10 -50.22 3.46 -22.03
C HIS A 10 -49.59 3.38 -20.64
N THR A 11 -49.62 2.21 -20.02
CA THR A 11 -48.86 1.92 -18.80
C THR A 11 -47.38 2.07 -19.15
N ARG A 12 -46.75 3.14 -18.68
CA ARG A 12 -45.30 3.33 -18.73
C ARG A 12 -44.69 2.43 -17.66
N SER A 13 -43.95 1.41 -18.08
CA SER A 13 -43.16 0.56 -17.20
C SER A 13 -42.10 1.42 -16.50
N ASN A 14 -42.16 1.52 -15.17
CA ASN A 14 -41.04 2.03 -14.39
C ASN A 14 -39.98 0.92 -14.33
N SER A 15 -38.92 1.05 -15.12
CA SER A 15 -37.70 0.28 -14.89
C SER A 15 -37.11 0.73 -13.56
N LEU A 16 -37.26 -0.09 -12.52
CA LEU A 16 -36.44 0.04 -11.32
C LEU A 16 -34.97 -0.04 -11.75
N PRO A 17 -34.06 0.73 -11.11
CA PRO A 17 -32.64 0.60 -11.42
C PRO A 17 -32.25 -0.88 -11.29
N LEU A 18 -31.59 -1.41 -12.31
CA LEU A 18 -31.08 -2.78 -12.30
C LEU A 18 -30.26 -2.95 -11.02
N ARG A 19 -30.70 -3.85 -10.14
CA ARG A 19 -29.91 -4.22 -8.98
C ARG A 19 -28.61 -4.84 -9.51
N PRO A 20 -27.43 -4.37 -9.08
CA PRO A 20 -26.18 -4.98 -9.49
C PRO A 20 -26.20 -6.48 -9.09
N HIS A 21 -25.41 -7.27 -9.80
CA HIS A 21 -25.30 -8.69 -9.48
C HIS A 21 -24.75 -8.84 -8.04
N PRO A 22 -25.25 -9.75 -7.20
CA PRO A 22 -24.86 -9.86 -5.78
C PRO A 22 -23.35 -9.95 -5.55
N VAL A 23 -22.63 -10.57 -6.50
CA VAL A 23 -21.16 -10.71 -6.47
C VAL A 23 -20.45 -9.38 -6.77
N VAL A 24 -21.02 -8.51 -7.61
CA VAL A 24 -20.46 -7.18 -7.88
C VAL A 24 -20.63 -6.27 -6.65
N ASP A 25 -21.79 -6.34 -6.01
CA ASP A 25 -22.07 -5.62 -4.75
C ASP A 25 -21.09 -6.04 -3.63
N ASP A 26 -20.80 -7.33 -3.53
CA ASP A 26 -19.85 -7.88 -2.54
C ASP A 26 -18.44 -7.30 -2.73
N VAL A 27 -17.91 -7.34 -3.96
CA VAL A 27 -16.59 -6.78 -4.26
C VAL A 27 -16.52 -5.28 -3.95
N ASP A 28 -17.55 -4.51 -4.30
CA ASP A 28 -17.62 -3.08 -3.99
C ASP A 28 -17.65 -2.81 -2.47
N GLU A 29 -18.36 -3.62 -1.70
CA GLU A 29 -18.36 -3.54 -0.23
C GLU A 29 -16.94 -3.76 0.33
N HIS A 30 -16.25 -4.80 -0.15
CA HIS A 30 -14.86 -5.09 0.24
C HIS A 30 -13.93 -3.91 -0.08
N LEU A 31 -14.05 -3.31 -1.27
CA LEU A 31 -13.30 -2.11 -1.67
C LEU A 31 -13.58 -0.92 -0.76
N CYS A 32 -14.85 -0.62 -0.50
CA CYS A 32 -15.27 0.48 0.37
C CYS A 32 -14.73 0.34 1.79
N ARG A 33 -14.80 -0.88 2.36
CA ARG A 33 -14.28 -1.19 3.68
C ARG A 33 -12.77 -1.03 3.78
N LEU A 34 -12.04 -1.43 2.73
CA LEU A 34 -10.58 -1.27 2.65
C LEU A 34 -10.18 0.21 2.55
N LYS A 35 -10.86 1.01 1.71
CA LYS A 35 -10.64 2.47 1.61
C LYS A 35 -10.87 3.18 2.95
N ALA A 36 -11.95 2.84 3.66
CA ALA A 36 -12.23 3.40 4.97
C ALA A 36 -11.18 3.04 6.05
N SER A 37 -10.48 1.91 5.87
CA SER A 37 -9.48 1.41 6.82
C SER A 37 -8.07 1.98 6.60
N ALA A 38 -7.88 2.92 5.66
CA ALA A 38 -6.56 3.39 5.22
C ALA A 38 -5.73 4.07 6.35
N ALA A 39 -6.36 4.62 7.39
CA ALA A 39 -5.74 5.56 8.32
C ALA A 39 -4.81 4.99 9.42
N THR A 40 -4.57 3.68 9.52
CA THR A 40 -3.74 3.10 10.61
C THR A 40 -2.64 2.16 10.08
N SER A 41 -1.39 2.35 10.56
CA SER A 41 -0.17 1.65 10.09
C SER A 41 0.54 0.84 11.19
N SER A 42 -0.21 0.30 12.16
CA SER A 42 0.29 -0.65 13.16
C SER A 42 0.44 -2.06 12.56
N SER A 43 1.25 -2.92 13.20
CA SER A 43 1.42 -4.32 12.77
C SER A 43 0.11 -5.12 12.80
N SER A 44 -0.71 -4.93 13.85
CA SER A 44 -2.04 -5.54 13.97
C SER A 44 -3.02 -5.05 12.91
N SER A 45 -2.96 -3.77 12.54
CA SER A 45 -3.77 -3.24 11.45
C SER A 45 -3.31 -3.72 10.08
N LEU A 46 -2.03 -4.05 9.91
CA LEU A 46 -1.49 -4.52 8.63
C LEU A 46 -1.89 -5.97 8.34
N SER A 47 -1.84 -6.88 9.34
CA SER A 47 -2.35 -8.24 9.17
C SER A 47 -3.85 -8.27 8.89
N GLN A 48 -4.63 -7.40 9.55
CA GLN A 48 -6.05 -7.22 9.26
C GLN A 48 -6.29 -6.68 7.84
N LYS A 49 -5.50 -5.70 7.38
CA LYS A 49 -5.57 -5.19 6.00
C LYS A 49 -5.27 -6.29 4.98
N LEU A 50 -4.23 -7.10 5.20
CA LEU A 50 -3.89 -8.23 4.33
C LEU A 50 -5.01 -9.29 4.29
N GLY A 51 -5.63 -9.60 5.43
CA GLY A 51 -6.79 -10.49 5.47
C GLY A 51 -7.97 -9.93 4.67
N LYS A 52 -8.29 -8.65 4.81
CA LYS A 52 -9.35 -8.01 4.01
C LYS A 52 -9.04 -7.98 2.50
N VAL A 53 -7.78 -7.85 2.13
CA VAL A 53 -7.33 -7.96 0.72
C VAL A 53 -7.48 -9.39 0.22
N GLN A 54 -7.17 -10.39 1.05
CA GLN A 54 -7.46 -11.79 0.71
C GLN A 54 -8.96 -11.99 0.44
N ASP A 55 -9.84 -11.54 1.34
CA ASP A 55 -11.28 -11.68 1.13
C ASP A 55 -11.75 -10.97 -0.16
N LEU A 56 -11.17 -9.81 -0.48
CA LEU A 56 -11.43 -9.09 -1.73
C LEU A 56 -11.04 -9.94 -2.96
N HIS A 57 -9.86 -10.56 -2.95
CA HIS A 57 -9.42 -11.43 -4.06
C HIS A 57 -10.28 -12.69 -4.17
N ASP A 58 -10.69 -13.28 -3.04
CA ASP A 58 -11.63 -14.42 -3.03
C ASP A 58 -12.99 -14.03 -3.66
N SER A 59 -13.49 -12.80 -3.41
CA SER A 59 -14.71 -12.28 -4.06
C SER A 59 -14.51 -12.00 -5.56
N ILE A 60 -13.33 -11.53 -5.96
CA ILE A 60 -12.96 -11.30 -7.37
C ILE A 60 -12.86 -12.62 -8.14
N ASP A 61 -12.32 -13.68 -7.53
CA ASP A 61 -12.29 -15.01 -8.14
C ASP A 61 -13.71 -15.46 -8.50
N ASN A 62 -14.69 -15.22 -7.62
CA ASN A 62 -16.10 -15.50 -7.91
C ASN A 62 -16.67 -14.57 -8.99
N LEU A 63 -16.28 -13.30 -9.04
CA LEU A 63 -16.68 -12.34 -10.07
C LEU A 63 -16.18 -12.77 -11.46
N LEU A 64 -14.93 -13.25 -11.55
CA LEU A 64 -14.31 -13.66 -12.81
C LEU A 64 -14.98 -14.88 -13.43
N LEU A 65 -15.65 -15.72 -12.63
CA LEU A 65 -16.41 -16.88 -13.13
C LEU A 65 -17.74 -16.50 -13.80
N LEU A 66 -18.18 -15.24 -13.69
CA LEU A 66 -19.47 -14.81 -14.25
C LEU A 66 -19.37 -14.49 -15.75
N PRO A 67 -20.35 -14.94 -16.57
CA PRO A 67 -20.36 -14.64 -18.01
C PRO A 67 -20.35 -13.15 -18.35
N LEU A 68 -20.98 -12.32 -17.50
CA LEU A 68 -20.98 -10.86 -17.66
C LEU A 68 -19.58 -10.24 -17.54
N THR A 69 -18.74 -10.81 -16.67
CA THR A 69 -17.36 -10.38 -16.50
C THR A 69 -16.54 -10.71 -17.74
N HIS A 70 -16.70 -11.92 -18.28
CA HIS A 70 -16.06 -12.29 -19.54
C HIS A 70 -16.47 -11.38 -20.70
N GLN A 71 -17.76 -11.04 -20.82
CA GLN A 71 -18.22 -10.13 -21.88
C GLN A 71 -17.61 -8.72 -21.71
N ALA A 72 -17.52 -8.22 -20.47
CA ALA A 72 -16.91 -6.92 -20.20
C ALA A 72 -15.41 -6.88 -20.51
N LEU A 73 -14.71 -8.02 -20.37
CA LEU A 73 -13.26 -8.11 -20.59
C LEU A 73 -12.90 -8.34 -22.06
N VAL A 74 -13.70 -9.09 -22.84
CA VAL A 74 -13.38 -9.41 -24.24
C VAL A 74 -13.32 -8.16 -25.13
N ASP A 75 -14.16 -7.16 -24.85
CA ASP A 75 -14.27 -5.94 -25.67
C ASP A 75 -13.40 -4.78 -25.14
N ASN A 76 -12.51 -5.02 -24.16
CA ASN A 76 -11.72 -3.98 -23.52
C ASN A 76 -10.21 -4.10 -23.81
N ASP A 77 -9.66 -3.13 -24.54
CA ASP A 77 -8.21 -2.98 -24.76
C ASP A 77 -7.42 -2.80 -23.45
N SER A 78 -8.10 -2.45 -22.36
CA SER A 78 -7.52 -2.23 -21.02
C SER A 78 -7.24 -3.53 -20.25
N VAL A 79 -7.61 -4.69 -20.79
CA VAL A 79 -7.35 -6.00 -20.15
C VAL A 79 -5.86 -6.33 -20.11
N ASP A 80 -5.11 -6.06 -21.16
CA ASP A 80 -3.65 -6.30 -21.17
C ASP A 80 -2.95 -5.50 -20.07
N ASP A 81 -3.32 -4.22 -19.90
CA ASP A 81 -2.82 -3.36 -18.82
C ASP A 81 -3.23 -3.89 -17.42
N LEU A 82 -4.38 -4.54 -17.28
CA LEU A 82 -4.82 -5.18 -16.03
C LEU A 82 -4.03 -6.44 -15.72
N LEU A 83 -3.74 -7.27 -16.73
CA LEU A 83 -2.92 -8.46 -16.59
C LEU A 83 -1.47 -8.10 -16.25
N GLU A 84 -0.90 -7.10 -16.91
CA GLU A 84 0.46 -6.62 -16.61
C GLU A 84 0.55 -6.12 -15.16
N GLY A 85 -0.41 -5.30 -14.71
CA GLY A 85 -0.48 -4.86 -13.31
C GLY A 85 -0.64 -6.01 -12.31
N SER A 86 -1.43 -7.04 -12.66
CA SER A 86 -1.59 -8.25 -11.85
C SER A 86 -0.30 -9.06 -11.75
N LEU A 87 0.47 -9.16 -12.84
CA LEU A 87 1.77 -9.81 -12.86
C LEU A 87 2.78 -9.06 -11.97
N GLU A 88 2.83 -7.73 -12.07
CA GLU A 88 3.64 -6.88 -11.19
C GLU A 88 3.30 -7.13 -9.70
N LEU A 89 2.01 -7.24 -9.36
CA LEU A 89 1.56 -7.55 -7.99
C LEU A 89 2.04 -8.92 -7.51
N VAL A 90 2.01 -9.95 -8.37
CA VAL A 90 2.50 -11.29 -8.03
C VAL A 90 4.01 -11.27 -7.75
N ASP A 91 4.77 -10.54 -8.55
CA ASP A 91 6.22 -10.38 -8.34
C ASP A 91 6.52 -9.64 -7.03
N LEU A 92 5.79 -8.57 -6.74
CA LEU A 92 5.91 -7.82 -5.48
C LEU A 92 5.54 -8.66 -4.26
N CYS A 93 4.45 -9.44 -4.34
CA CYS A 93 4.04 -10.39 -3.30
C CYS A 93 5.11 -11.45 -3.04
N SER A 94 5.68 -12.02 -4.11
CA SER A 94 6.73 -13.04 -4.03
C SER A 94 7.97 -12.48 -3.32
N MET A 95 8.43 -11.30 -3.74
CA MET A 95 9.53 -10.60 -3.09
C MET A 95 9.23 -10.26 -1.62
N ALA A 96 8.05 -9.75 -1.30
CA ALA A 96 7.66 -9.42 0.06
C ALA A 96 7.69 -10.67 0.96
N LYS A 97 7.17 -11.80 0.48
CA LYS A 97 7.19 -13.10 1.16
C LYS A 97 8.62 -13.58 1.41
N ASP A 98 9.49 -13.49 0.41
CA ASP A 98 10.89 -13.94 0.51
C ASP A 98 11.67 -13.10 1.51
N VAL A 99 11.52 -11.77 1.47
CA VAL A 99 12.17 -10.88 2.43
C VAL A 99 11.64 -11.11 3.84
N LEU A 100 10.33 -11.28 4.01
CA LEU A 100 9.74 -11.57 5.32
C LEU A 100 10.24 -12.91 5.89
N SER A 101 10.39 -13.91 5.03
CA SER A 101 10.93 -15.22 5.41
C SER A 101 12.38 -15.12 5.85
N GLN A 102 13.23 -14.40 5.11
CA GLN A 102 14.61 -14.12 5.49
C GLN A 102 14.71 -13.33 6.80
N MET A 103 13.84 -12.34 7.02
CA MET A 103 13.76 -11.58 8.28
C MET A 103 13.43 -12.51 9.45
N LYS A 104 12.47 -13.42 9.29
CA LYS A 104 12.10 -14.42 10.29
C LYS A 104 13.27 -15.35 10.61
N GLU A 105 13.94 -15.89 9.59
CA GLU A 105 15.09 -16.77 9.73
C GLU A 105 16.24 -16.08 10.47
N CYS A 106 16.70 -14.92 10.01
CA CYS A 106 17.79 -14.17 10.63
C CYS A 106 17.48 -13.81 12.10
N THR A 107 16.22 -13.48 12.40
CA THR A 107 15.79 -13.16 13.78
C THR A 107 15.79 -14.42 14.65
N HIS A 108 15.33 -15.55 14.12
CA HIS A 108 15.30 -16.82 14.82
C HIS A 108 16.71 -17.36 15.09
N GLU A 109 17.62 -17.27 14.12
CA GLU A 109 19.03 -17.63 14.29
C GLU A 109 19.70 -16.80 15.40
N LEU A 110 19.52 -15.48 15.38
CA LEU A 110 20.06 -14.61 16.41
C LEU A 110 19.48 -14.96 17.79
N GLN A 111 18.16 -15.18 17.88
CA GLN A 111 17.51 -15.57 19.13
C GLN A 111 18.03 -16.92 19.65
N PHE A 112 18.26 -17.87 18.75
CA PHE A 112 18.81 -19.19 19.09
C PHE A 112 20.23 -19.06 19.68
N VAL A 113 21.10 -18.27 19.05
CA VAL A 113 22.46 -17.99 19.56
C VAL A 113 22.40 -17.34 20.95
N LEU A 114 21.57 -16.31 21.12
CA LEU A 114 21.40 -15.60 22.39
C LEU A 114 20.90 -16.50 23.53
N ARG A 115 20.04 -17.48 23.23
CA ARG A 115 19.52 -18.43 24.23
C ARG A 115 20.55 -19.46 24.66
N ARG A 116 21.44 -19.91 23.75
CA ARG A 116 22.40 -20.99 24.02
C ARG A 116 23.71 -20.50 24.62
N ARG A 117 24.22 -19.36 24.17
CA ARG A 117 25.54 -18.84 24.55
C ARG A 117 25.44 -17.84 25.69
N ARG A 118 25.49 -18.32 26.93
CA ARG A 118 25.60 -17.47 28.12
C ARG A 118 27.08 -17.30 28.47
N GLY A 119 27.75 -16.31 27.88
CA GLY A 119 29.15 -15.96 28.20
C GLY A 119 30.15 -15.95 27.03
N ASP A 120 29.76 -16.43 25.84
CA ASP A 120 30.57 -16.33 24.63
C ASP A 120 30.38 -14.98 23.92
N ASP A 121 31.37 -14.57 23.12
CA ASP A 121 31.27 -13.39 22.25
C ASP A 121 30.22 -13.59 21.13
N ILE A 122 29.11 -12.85 21.22
CA ILE A 122 27.98 -12.85 20.28
C ILE A 122 28.11 -11.79 19.17
N THR A 123 29.19 -10.99 19.17
CA THR A 123 29.33 -9.83 18.28
C THR A 123 29.25 -10.19 16.81
N ASN A 124 29.85 -11.31 16.39
CA ASN A 124 29.82 -11.77 15.01
C ASN A 124 28.39 -12.10 14.54
N ASP A 125 27.60 -12.79 15.35
CA ASP A 125 26.24 -13.19 14.99
C ASP A 125 25.29 -11.98 14.94
N VAL A 126 25.46 -11.01 15.86
CA VAL A 126 24.79 -9.71 15.79
C VAL A 126 25.18 -8.98 14.49
N GLN A 127 26.47 -8.97 14.13
CA GLN A 127 26.94 -8.31 12.92
C GLN A 127 26.37 -8.96 11.65
N LYS A 128 26.28 -10.29 11.60
CA LYS A 128 25.62 -11.04 10.52
C LYS A 128 24.15 -10.64 10.38
N TYR A 129 23.40 -10.65 11.48
CA TYR A 129 21.99 -10.20 11.49
C TYR A 129 21.84 -8.77 10.94
N LEU A 130 22.69 -7.83 11.39
CA LEU A 130 22.66 -6.44 10.93
C LEU A 130 22.98 -6.32 9.44
N ASN A 131 23.94 -7.11 8.94
CA ASN A 131 24.28 -7.15 7.52
C ASN A 131 23.12 -7.69 6.68
N SER A 132 22.50 -8.81 7.08
CA SER A 132 21.31 -9.36 6.41
C SER A 132 20.16 -8.36 6.40
N ARG A 133 19.86 -7.72 7.55
CA ARG A 133 18.83 -6.68 7.66
C ARG A 133 19.10 -5.50 6.73
N LYS A 134 20.36 -5.08 6.58
CA LYS A 134 20.76 -4.02 5.66
C LYS A 134 20.54 -4.40 4.19
N ILE A 135 20.84 -5.65 3.81
CA ILE A 135 20.60 -6.15 2.46
C ILE A 135 19.10 -6.19 2.16
N MET A 136 18.30 -6.81 3.03
CA MET A 136 16.85 -6.86 2.91
C MET A 136 16.22 -5.47 2.78
N LYS A 137 16.63 -4.51 3.64
CA LYS A 137 16.16 -3.12 3.54
C LYS A 137 16.49 -2.50 2.18
N LYS A 138 17.68 -2.73 1.63
CA LYS A 138 18.04 -2.23 0.29
C LYS A 138 17.16 -2.83 -0.81
N THR A 139 16.89 -4.13 -0.74
CA THR A 139 16.00 -4.83 -1.69
C THR A 139 14.60 -4.21 -1.67
N ILE A 140 14.03 -4.04 -0.47
CA ILE A 140 12.72 -3.39 -0.30
C ILE A 140 12.71 -1.98 -0.91
N HIS A 141 13.71 -1.14 -0.61
CA HIS A 141 13.75 0.23 -1.14
C HIS A 141 13.89 0.26 -2.66
N LYS A 142 14.58 -0.72 -3.25
CA LYS A 142 14.68 -0.85 -4.71
C LYS A 142 13.32 -1.16 -5.32
N ALA A 143 12.56 -2.07 -4.71
CA ALA A 143 11.20 -2.41 -5.14
C ALA A 143 10.26 -1.20 -5.02
N LEU A 144 10.20 -0.56 -3.84
CA LEU A 144 9.39 0.65 -3.62
C LEU A 144 9.69 1.78 -4.62
N LYS A 145 10.96 1.95 -5.02
CA LYS A 145 11.33 2.94 -6.04
C LYS A 145 10.92 2.54 -7.46
N GLY A 146 10.85 1.24 -7.75
CA GLY A 146 10.29 0.72 -8.99
C GLY A 146 8.79 1.02 -9.08
N MET A 147 8.11 0.91 -7.93
CA MET A 147 6.67 1.08 -7.82
C MET A 147 6.17 2.50 -8.16
N GLU A 148 6.92 3.54 -7.80
CA GLU A 148 6.56 4.94 -8.12
C GLU A 148 6.53 5.27 -9.63
N LYS A 149 6.99 4.38 -10.51
CA LYS A 149 7.15 4.66 -11.95
C LYS A 149 6.03 4.13 -12.84
N SER A 150 5.19 3.20 -12.36
CA SER A 150 4.14 2.58 -13.19
C SER A 150 2.78 3.29 -13.14
N SER A 151 2.63 4.37 -12.38
CA SER A 151 1.36 5.09 -12.25
C SER A 151 1.07 6.07 -13.42
N SER A 152 0.86 5.59 -14.63
CA SER A 152 0.24 6.43 -15.66
C SER A 152 -0.40 5.62 -16.78
N LYS A 153 -1.73 5.47 -16.70
CA LYS A 153 -2.74 5.62 -17.78
C LYS A 153 -4.09 5.15 -17.24
N THR A 154 -5.01 6.08 -17.03
CA THR A 154 -6.43 5.77 -16.85
C THR A 154 -7.09 6.05 -18.19
N SER A 155 -7.54 5.02 -18.91
CA SER A 155 -8.46 5.20 -20.03
C SER A 155 -9.86 5.50 -19.46
N ASP A 156 -10.53 6.48 -20.06
CA ASP A 156 -11.76 7.10 -19.53
C ASP A 156 -13.04 6.35 -19.95
N GLU A 157 -12.92 5.30 -20.77
CA GLU A 157 -14.03 4.43 -21.18
C GLU A 157 -13.67 2.97 -20.89
N SER A 158 -13.88 2.53 -19.65
CA SER A 158 -13.78 1.12 -19.29
C SER A 158 -15.07 0.67 -18.59
N SER A 159 -15.45 -0.59 -18.81
CA SER A 159 -16.65 -1.18 -18.18
C SER A 159 -16.58 -1.06 -16.65
N ASP A 160 -17.73 -0.93 -15.98
CA ASP A 160 -17.82 -0.88 -14.51
C ASP A 160 -16.99 -2.00 -13.84
N ILE A 161 -16.99 -3.20 -14.42
CA ILE A 161 -16.22 -4.35 -13.95
C ILE A 161 -14.70 -4.11 -14.05
N VAL A 162 -14.23 -3.54 -15.16
CA VAL A 162 -12.80 -3.22 -15.34
C VAL A 162 -12.38 -2.15 -14.34
N THR A 163 -13.21 -1.12 -14.11
CA THR A 163 -12.90 -0.08 -13.12
C THR A 163 -12.80 -0.67 -11.71
N LEU A 164 -13.65 -1.63 -11.37
CA LEU A 164 -13.67 -2.31 -10.08
C LEU A 164 -12.43 -3.20 -9.90
N LEU A 165 -12.01 -3.93 -10.93
CA LEU A 165 -10.75 -4.69 -10.94
C LEU A 165 -9.52 -3.77 -10.80
N LYS A 166 -9.50 -2.63 -11.50
CA LYS A 166 -8.43 -1.63 -11.38
C LYS A 166 -8.35 -1.01 -9.98
N GLN A 167 -9.49 -0.81 -9.33
CA GLN A 167 -9.51 -0.36 -7.93
C GLN A 167 -8.97 -1.44 -6.98
N ALA A 168 -9.31 -2.70 -7.20
CA ALA A 168 -8.76 -3.82 -6.42
C ALA A 168 -7.25 -3.94 -6.57
N GLU A 169 -6.75 -3.79 -7.80
CA GLU A 169 -5.32 -3.73 -8.13
C GLU A 169 -4.63 -2.62 -7.31
N ALA A 170 -5.16 -1.39 -7.36
CA ALA A 170 -4.60 -0.24 -6.64
C ALA A 170 -4.60 -0.41 -5.10
N ILE A 171 -5.68 -0.96 -4.53
CA ILE A 171 -5.75 -1.22 -3.08
C ILE A 171 -4.73 -2.28 -2.67
N THR A 172 -4.61 -3.35 -3.46
CA THR A 172 -3.63 -4.42 -3.23
C THR A 172 -2.22 -3.85 -3.27
N TYR A 173 -1.93 -3.02 -4.26
CA TYR A 173 -0.65 -2.33 -4.42
C TYR A 173 -0.29 -1.51 -3.19
N SER A 174 -1.19 -0.63 -2.73
CA SER A 174 -0.95 0.21 -1.56
C SER A 174 -0.77 -0.61 -0.27
N THR A 175 -1.42 -1.77 -0.19
CA THR A 175 -1.30 -2.68 0.96
C THR A 175 0.07 -3.34 0.98
N ILE A 176 0.56 -3.81 -0.18
CA ILE A 176 1.91 -4.36 -0.32
C ILE A 176 2.96 -3.26 -0.06
N GLU A 177 2.76 -2.05 -0.59
CA GLU A 177 3.65 -0.90 -0.34
C GLU A 177 3.75 -0.60 1.16
N SER A 178 2.62 -0.61 1.87
CA SER A 178 2.56 -0.42 3.31
C SER A 178 3.29 -1.54 4.06
N LEU A 179 3.14 -2.79 3.63
CA LEU A 179 3.84 -3.95 4.20
C LEU A 179 5.36 -3.84 4.02
N LEU A 180 5.80 -3.55 2.80
CA LEU A 180 7.21 -3.36 2.47
C LEU A 180 7.81 -2.19 3.27
N SER A 181 7.11 -1.06 3.33
CA SER A 181 7.52 0.10 4.13
C SER A 181 7.63 -0.23 5.62
N PHE A 182 6.70 -1.02 6.16
CA PHE A 182 6.75 -1.51 7.52
C PHE A 182 8.00 -2.40 7.76
N MET A 183 8.28 -3.35 6.86
CA MET A 183 9.43 -4.26 6.94
C MET A 183 10.78 -3.52 6.86
N ALA A 184 10.87 -2.50 5.99
CA ALA A 184 12.04 -1.63 5.88
C ALA A 184 12.30 -0.82 7.17
N GLY A 185 11.27 -0.67 8.00
CA GLY A 185 11.24 0.21 9.16
C GLY A 185 11.31 1.69 8.74
N PRO A 186 11.35 2.61 9.72
CA PRO A 186 11.50 4.03 9.43
C PRO A 186 12.66 4.25 8.47
N LYS A 187 12.48 5.16 7.50
CA LYS A 187 13.61 5.72 6.76
C LYS A 187 14.54 6.28 7.83
N SER A 188 15.64 5.59 8.11
CA SER A 188 16.69 6.14 8.93
C SER A 188 17.08 7.41 8.21
N ALA A 189 16.83 8.58 8.79
CA ALA A 189 17.30 9.85 8.25
C ALA A 189 18.74 9.59 7.84
N SER A 190 18.98 9.49 6.53
CA SER A 190 20.29 9.16 6.01
C SER A 190 21.19 10.21 6.62
N LYS A 191 22.18 9.75 7.40
CA LYS A 191 23.12 10.54 8.21
C LYS A 191 23.10 11.98 7.70
N ALA A 192 22.37 12.87 8.40
CA ALA A 192 22.39 14.29 8.11
C ALA A 192 23.83 14.59 7.76
N SER A 193 24.05 15.03 6.51
CA SER A 193 25.37 15.07 5.86
C SER A 193 26.43 15.39 6.90
N ARG A 194 27.57 14.68 6.91
CA ARG A 194 28.68 14.96 7.85
C ARG A 194 29.03 16.47 7.92
N TRP A 195 28.63 17.24 6.90
CA TRP A 195 28.70 18.70 6.81
C TRP A 195 27.68 19.48 7.65
N SER A 196 26.49 18.95 7.97
CA SER A 196 25.50 19.60 8.84
C SER A 196 25.94 19.70 10.30
N MET A 197 26.90 18.88 10.72
CA MET A 197 27.54 19.00 12.04
C MET A 197 28.67 20.03 12.04
N VAL A 198 29.30 20.30 10.89
CA VAL A 198 30.40 21.29 10.79
C VAL A 198 29.84 22.72 10.79
N SER A 199 28.64 22.95 10.27
CA SER A 199 28.00 24.29 10.29
C SER A 199 27.62 24.77 11.69
N LYS A 200 27.49 23.87 12.68
CA LYS A 200 27.18 24.23 14.08
C LYS A 200 28.40 24.65 14.91
N LEU A 201 29.62 24.51 14.38
CA LEU A 201 30.86 24.91 15.08
C LEU A 201 31.32 26.33 14.70
N MET A 202 30.81 26.89 13.60
CA MET A 202 31.10 28.28 13.22
C MET A 202 30.06 29.22 13.84
N GLN A 203 30.19 29.48 15.14
CA GLN A 203 29.53 30.62 15.76
C GLN A 203 30.21 31.91 15.27
N PRO A 204 29.49 32.92 14.76
CA PRO A 204 30.08 34.22 14.51
C PRO A 204 30.47 34.84 15.85
N LYS A 205 31.73 35.29 15.93
CA LYS A 205 32.31 36.04 17.05
C LYS A 205 31.41 37.23 17.37
N ARG A 206 30.62 37.15 18.45
CA ARG A 206 29.86 38.30 18.97
C ARG A 206 30.86 39.37 19.40
N VAL A 207 30.77 40.54 18.77
CA VAL A 207 31.43 41.78 19.21
C VAL A 207 30.72 42.24 20.48
N ALA A 208 31.48 42.41 21.56
CA ALA A 208 30.99 42.97 22.81
C ALA A 208 30.72 44.47 22.63
N CYS A 209 29.47 44.91 22.69
CA CYS A 209 29.17 46.29 23.06
C CYS A 209 29.20 46.39 24.58
N LYS A 210 30.08 47.27 25.06
CA LYS A 210 30.21 47.67 26.46
C LYS A 210 29.08 48.66 26.74
N GLU A 211 28.17 48.32 27.63
CA GLU A 211 27.30 49.30 28.27
C GLU A 211 27.18 48.91 29.75
N GLU A 212 27.90 49.64 30.60
CA GLU A 212 27.67 49.62 32.04
C GLU A 212 28.06 50.96 32.63
N GLY A 213 27.17 51.50 33.46
CA GLY A 213 27.27 52.81 34.07
C GLY A 213 25.95 53.32 34.61
N SER A 214 25.18 52.45 35.27
CA SER A 214 24.13 52.86 36.21
C SER A 214 24.74 53.70 37.33
N ASN A 215 23.96 54.64 37.90
CA ASN A 215 23.72 54.79 39.35
C ASN A 215 22.83 56.03 39.58
N THR A 216 21.54 55.84 39.91
CA THR A 216 20.91 55.85 41.26
C THR A 216 20.34 57.22 41.66
N ASN A 217 19.07 57.22 42.06
CA ASN A 217 18.33 58.34 42.63
C ASN A 217 19.02 58.94 43.88
N LEU A 218 19.37 60.22 43.84
CA LEU A 218 18.95 61.35 44.71
C LEU A 218 19.68 62.62 44.27
#